data_AF-H1UWJ8-F1
#
_entry.id   AF-H1UWJ8-F1
#
_cell.length_a   1.000
_cell.length_b   1.000
_cell.length_c   1.000
_cell.angle_alpha   90.00
_cell.angle_beta   90.00
_cell.angle_gamma   90.00
#
_symmetry.space_group_name_H-M   'P 1'
#
loop_
_entity.id
_entity.type
_entity.pdbx_description
1 polymer ?
#
loop_
_entity_poly.entity_id
_entity_poly.type
_entity_poly.pdbx_seq_one_letter_code
_entity_poly.pdbx_strand_id
1 'polypeptide(L)'
;MPPATPGKAGNDFVVGDVVEVPGNMFGTVRFIGSVDGKKGTFAGVELHPEFSQRGKNSGEVEGVSYFTTTLPGAGIFLPLNKAVRRDSPPGSSYGAFPHTQRRVP
;
A
#
# COMPACT_ATOMS: atom_id res chain seq x y z
N MET A 1 30.21 23.87 -12.05
CA MET A 1 29.85 22.57 -11.43
C MET A 1 28.35 22.38 -11.65
N PRO A 2 27.86 21.28 -12.23
CA PRO A 2 26.42 21.04 -12.19
C PRO A 2 26.04 20.66 -10.75
N PRO A 3 24.95 21.19 -10.17
CA PRO A 3 24.42 20.61 -8.97
C PRO A 3 23.86 19.23 -9.34
N ALA A 4 24.42 18.19 -8.70
CA ALA A 4 23.74 16.91 -8.58
C ALA A 4 22.51 17.14 -7.71
N THR A 5 21.39 17.55 -8.34
CA THR A 5 20.09 17.39 -7.71
C THR A 5 19.95 15.89 -7.48
N PRO A 6 19.83 15.39 -6.24
CA PRO A 6 19.40 14.03 -6.03
C PRO A 6 18.06 13.95 -6.73
N GLY A 7 17.99 13.17 -7.81
CA GLY A 7 16.73 12.89 -8.46
C GLY A 7 15.77 12.49 -7.35
N LYS A 8 14.66 13.22 -7.21
CA LYS A 8 13.47 12.70 -6.55
C LYS A 8 13.34 11.29 -7.11
N ALA A 9 13.59 10.27 -6.28
CA ALA A 9 13.25 8.90 -6.64
C ALA A 9 11.82 9.00 -7.19
N GLY A 10 11.66 8.67 -8.48
CA GLY A 10 10.35 8.65 -9.10
C GLY A 10 9.44 7.90 -8.15
N ASN A 11 8.37 8.55 -7.69
CA ASN A 11 7.47 7.97 -6.70
C ASN A 11 6.57 6.96 -7.44
N ASP A 12 7.21 6.00 -8.07
CA ASP A 12 6.62 4.92 -8.86
C ASP A 12 6.10 3.89 -7.86
N PHE A 13 4.95 4.19 -7.26
CA PHE A 13 4.21 3.20 -6.52
C PHE A 13 3.89 2.02 -7.42
N VAL A 14 3.92 0.82 -6.86
CA VAL A 14 3.49 -0.39 -7.55
C VAL A 14 2.44 -1.13 -6.74
N VAL A 15 1.64 -1.95 -7.44
CA VAL A 15 0.73 -2.88 -6.77
C VAL A 15 1.54 -3.80 -5.86
N GLY A 16 1.06 -4.00 -4.63
CA GLY A 16 1.75 -4.75 -3.57
C GLY A 16 2.52 -3.87 -2.58
N ASP A 17 2.78 -2.59 -2.90
CA ASP A 17 3.37 -1.67 -1.92
C ASP A 17 2.45 -1.45 -0.73
N VAL A 18 3.06 -1.32 0.46
CA VAL A 18 2.35 -0.86 1.65
C VAL A 18 2.42 0.66 1.69
N VAL A 19 1.27 1.30 1.84
CA VAL A 19 1.16 2.76 1.88
C VAL A 19 0.38 3.21 3.11
N GLU A 20 0.70 4.41 3.59
CA GLU A 20 -0.10 5.09 4.59
C GLU A 20 -1.34 5.71 3.92
N VAL A 21 -2.45 5.67 4.65
CA VAL A 21 -3.71 6.30 4.26
C VAL A 21 -4.17 7.23 5.40
N PRO A 22 -5.05 8.22 5.12
CA PRO A 22 -5.50 9.18 6.13
C PRO A 22 -6.02 8.51 7.40
N GLY A 23 -5.74 9.10 8.56
CA GLY A 23 -6.13 8.55 9.87
C GLY A 23 -5.10 7.65 10.53
N ASN A 24 -3.82 7.77 10.15
CA ASN A 24 -2.70 6.95 10.64
C ASN A 24 -2.92 5.43 10.41
N MET A 25 -3.64 5.10 9.33
CA MET A 25 -3.88 3.72 8.93
C MET A 25 -2.92 3.36 7.79
N PHE A 26 -2.85 2.08 7.46
CA PHE A 26 -2.06 1.59 6.33
C PHE A 26 -2.77 0.46 5.61
N GLY A 27 -2.34 0.20 4.38
CA GLY A 27 -2.88 -0.86 3.56
C GLY A 27 -1.97 -1.18 2.38
N THR A 28 -2.38 -2.17 1.60
CA THR A 28 -1.65 -2.64 0.42
C THR A 28 -2.27 -2.07 -0.84
N VAL A 29 -1.44 -1.51 -1.72
CA VAL A 29 -1.88 -1.04 -3.04
C VAL A 29 -2.34 -2.24 -3.87
N ARG A 30 -3.58 -2.18 -4.35
CA ARG A 30 -4.21 -3.19 -5.23
C ARG A 30 -4.45 -2.67 -6.64
N PHE A 31 -4.45 -1.35 -6.83
CA PHE A 31 -4.70 -0.70 -8.11
C PHE A 31 -3.93 0.61 -8.21
N ILE A 32 -3.42 0.93 -9.40
CA ILE A 32 -2.87 2.25 -9.74
C ILE A 32 -3.40 2.63 -11.12
N GLY A 33 -4.09 3.77 -11.22
CA GLY A 33 -4.62 4.22 -12.50
C GLY A 33 -5.67 5.32 -12.39
N SER A 34 -6.29 5.62 -13.53
CA SER A 34 -7.44 6.52 -13.61
C SER A 34 -8.69 5.84 -13.07
N VAL A 35 -9.58 6.64 -12.46
CA VAL A 35 -10.89 6.19 -11.99
C VAL A 35 -11.95 6.96 -12.78
N ASP A 36 -12.96 6.26 -13.27
CA ASP A 36 -14.07 6.85 -14.04
C ASP A 36 -14.74 7.98 -13.24
N GLY A 37 -15.09 9.06 -13.93
CA GLY A 37 -15.63 10.26 -13.30
C GLY A 37 -14.66 11.05 -12.39
N LYS A 38 -13.39 10.63 -12.24
CA LYS A 38 -12.38 11.32 -11.42
C LYS A 38 -11.19 11.80 -12.26
N LYS A 39 -10.66 12.98 -11.92
CA LYS A 39 -9.45 13.54 -12.56
C LYS A 39 -8.18 13.09 -11.82
N GLY A 40 -7.18 12.67 -12.58
CA GLY A 40 -5.86 12.28 -12.07
C GLY A 40 -5.70 10.77 -11.84
N THR A 41 -4.57 10.41 -11.24
CA THR A 41 -4.20 9.01 -10.93
C THR A 41 -4.47 8.71 -9.46
N PHE A 42 -5.02 7.52 -9.21
CA PHE A 42 -5.40 7.05 -7.89
C PHE A 42 -4.70 5.75 -7.56
N ALA A 43 -4.41 5.55 -6.27
CA ALA A 43 -4.14 4.24 -5.72
C ALA A 43 -5.45 3.69 -5.13
N GLY A 44 -5.81 2.47 -5.54
CA GLY A 44 -6.77 1.65 -4.82
C GLY A 44 -6.02 0.83 -3.78
N VAL A 45 -6.41 0.94 -2.52
CA VAL A 45 -5.72 0.33 -1.38
C VAL A 45 -6.70 -0.54 -0.62
N GLU A 46 -6.29 -1.78 -0.36
CA GLU A 46 -6.94 -2.65 0.63
C GLU A 46 -6.34 -2.34 2.00
N LEU A 47 -7.18 -1.90 2.94
CA LEU A 47 -6.74 -1.61 4.30
C LEU A 47 -6.26 -2.89 5.00
N HIS A 48 -5.25 -2.73 5.85
CA HIS A 48 -4.83 -3.81 6.75
C HIS A 48 -6.04 -4.33 7.56
N PRO A 49 -6.13 -5.63 7.89
CA PRO A 49 -7.30 -6.21 8.55
C PRO A 49 -7.77 -5.46 9.80
N GLU A 50 -6.85 -4.93 10.60
CA GLU A 50 -7.13 -4.11 11.79
C GLU A 50 -7.95 -2.83 11.49
N PHE A 51 -7.81 -2.28 10.28
CA PHE A 51 -8.50 -1.07 9.83
C PHE A 51 -9.60 -1.37 8.81
N SER A 52 -9.90 -2.64 8.52
CA SER A 52 -10.88 -3.04 7.49
C SER A 52 -12.25 -2.35 7.66
N GLN A 53 -12.70 -2.15 8.90
CA GLN A 53 -13.94 -1.45 9.25
C GLN A 53 -13.96 0.05 8.91
N ARG A 54 -12.82 0.62 8.50
CA ARG A 54 -12.67 2.03 8.09
C ARG A 54 -12.64 2.20 6.58
N GLY A 55 -12.71 1.10 5.82
CA GLY A 55 -12.79 1.16 4.38
C GLY A 55 -14.14 1.71 3.92
N LYS A 56 -14.24 1.97 2.62
CA LYS A 56 -15.37 2.69 2.01
C LYS A 56 -16.00 1.96 0.84
N ASN A 57 -15.30 0.99 0.26
CA ASN A 57 -15.73 0.24 -0.91
C ASN A 57 -15.07 -1.15 -0.93
N SER A 58 -15.46 -2.00 -1.87
CA SER A 58 -14.84 -3.32 -2.09
C SER A 58 -13.95 -3.35 -3.35
N GLY A 59 -13.44 -2.19 -3.76
CA GLY A 59 -12.62 -2.00 -4.97
C GLY A 59 -13.40 -1.51 -6.19
N GLU A 60 -14.60 -0.98 -5.98
CA GLU A 60 -15.46 -0.40 -7.02
C GLU A 60 -15.76 1.09 -6.78
N VAL A 61 -16.06 1.80 -7.86
CA VAL A 61 -16.59 3.17 -7.86
C VAL A 61 -17.71 3.24 -8.88
N GLU A 62 -18.92 3.63 -8.42
CA GLU A 62 -20.11 3.82 -9.28
C GLU A 62 -20.42 2.61 -10.20
N GLY A 63 -20.21 1.39 -9.68
CA GLY A 63 -20.48 0.13 -10.39
C GLY A 63 -19.35 -0.35 -11.31
N VAL A 64 -18.24 0.40 -11.42
CA VAL A 64 -17.03 -0.03 -12.14
C VAL A 64 -16.05 -0.65 -11.15
N SER A 65 -15.60 -1.88 -11.43
CA SER A 65 -14.62 -2.60 -10.60
C SER A 65 -13.18 -2.32 -11.06
N TYR A 66 -12.30 -2.01 -10.10
CA TYR A 66 -10.89 -1.72 -10.34
C TYR A 66 -9.97 -2.72 -9.64
N PHE A 67 -10.38 -3.19 -8.46
CA PHE A 67 -9.72 -4.24 -7.70
C PHE A 67 -10.73 -4.99 -6.84
N THR A 68 -10.29 -6.03 -6.14
CA THR A 68 -11.09 -6.75 -5.15
C THR A 68 -10.43 -6.65 -3.79
N THR A 69 -11.25 -6.67 -2.74
CA THR A 69 -10.78 -6.73 -1.37
C THR A 69 -10.98 -8.12 -0.78
N THR A 70 -10.05 -8.57 0.05
CA THR A 70 -10.15 -9.84 0.79
C THR A 70 -11.26 -9.77 1.85
N LEU A 71 -11.45 -8.60 2.47
CA LEU A 71 -12.56 -8.31 3.38
C LEU A 71 -13.53 -7.32 2.71
N PRO A 72 -14.84 -7.58 2.68
CA PRO A 72 -15.81 -6.65 2.09
C PRO A 72 -15.75 -5.27 2.73
N GLY A 73 -15.80 -4.22 1.90
CA GLY A 73 -15.78 -2.84 2.36
C GLY A 73 -14.41 -2.32 2.82
N ALA A 74 -13.34 -3.13 2.77
CA ALA A 74 -12.01 -2.74 3.26
C ALA A 74 -11.19 -1.88 2.28
N GLY A 75 -11.75 -1.49 1.15
CA GLY A 75 -11.07 -0.72 0.10
C GLY A 75 -11.19 0.79 0.29
N ILE A 76 -10.16 1.51 -0.11
CA ILE A 76 -10.17 2.97 -0.22
C ILE A 76 -9.43 3.41 -1.49
N PHE A 77 -9.89 4.51 -2.08
CA PHE A 77 -9.15 5.22 -3.12
C PHE A 77 -8.53 6.49 -2.55
N LEU A 78 -7.25 6.72 -2.84
CA LEU A 78 -6.57 7.98 -2.56
C LEU A 78 -5.85 8.49 -3.81
N PRO A 79 -5.78 9.82 -4.02
CA PRO A 79 -4.92 10.38 -5.06
C PRO A 79 -3.49 9.88 -4.89
N LEU A 80 -2.85 9.43 -5.97
CA LEU A 80 -1.51 8.82 -5.91
C LEU A 80 -0.46 9.80 -5.34
N ASN A 81 -0.64 11.09 -5.60
CA ASN A 81 0.21 12.16 -5.06
C ASN A 81 0.08 12.37 -3.53
N LYS A 82 -0.90 11.74 -2.89
CA LYS A 82 -1.09 11.73 -1.43
C LYS A 82 -0.69 10.40 -0.79
N ALA A 83 -0.34 9.39 -1.59
CA ALA A 83 0.17 8.14 -1.07
C ALA A 83 1.58 8.37 -0.49
N VAL A 84 1.84 7.75 0.65
CA VAL A 84 3.17 7.73 1.28
C VAL A 84 3.55 6.28 1.41
N ARG A 85 4.66 5.88 0.76
CA ARG A 85 5.14 4.50 0.85
C ARG A 85 5.61 4.25 2.27
N ARG A 86 5.11 3.18 2.88
CA ARG A 86 5.65 2.69 4.13
C ARG A 86 6.86 1.85 3.79
N ASP A 87 8.04 2.40 4.04
CA ASP A 87 9.30 1.66 3.97
C ASP A 87 9.34 0.67 5.14
N SER A 88 8.64 -0.44 5.00
CA SER A 88 8.80 -1.59 5.87
C SER A 88 9.36 -2.74 5.01
N PRO A 89 10.52 -3.32 5.37
CA PRO A 89 11.18 -4.31 4.54
C PRO A 89 10.25 -5.50 4.30
N PRO A 90 10.21 -6.06 3.07
CA PRO A 90 9.44 -7.26 2.81
C PRO A 90 10.17 -8.43 3.48
N GLY A 91 9.77 -8.80 4.70
CA GLY A 91 10.16 -10.05 5.34
C GLY A 91 11.65 -10.39 5.33
N SER A 92 12.46 -9.71 6.14
CA SER A 92 13.68 -10.30 6.72
C SER A 92 13.47 -10.66 8.19
N SER A 93 12.35 -11.30 8.52
CA SER A 93 12.15 -11.92 9.84
C SER A 93 10.99 -12.94 9.90
N TYR A 94 10.58 -13.50 8.76
CA TYR A 94 9.89 -14.80 8.74
C TYR A 94 10.84 -15.84 8.15
N GLY A 95 11.93 -16.08 8.87
CA GLY A 95 13.00 -17.02 8.52
C GLY A 95 14.05 -17.23 9.61
N ALA A 96 13.71 -16.95 10.88
CA ALA A 96 14.56 -17.30 12.02
C ALA A 96 13.74 -18.17 12.98
N PHE A 97 13.54 -19.43 12.60
CA PHE A 97 13.25 -20.47 13.58
C PHE A 97 14.36 -20.43 14.65
N PRO A 98 14.02 -20.61 15.94
CA PRO A 98 14.99 -20.50 17.02
C PRO A 98 15.88 -21.74 17.00
N HIS A 99 17.00 -21.69 16.30
CA HIS A 99 18.06 -22.67 16.51
C HIS A 99 18.89 -22.16 17.69
N THR A 100 18.42 -22.56 18.86
CA THR A 100 19.13 -22.56 20.13
C THR A 100 20.63 -22.73 19.91
N GLN A 101 21.41 -21.82 20.50
CA GLN A 101 22.86 -21.86 20.42
C GLN A 101 23.37 -23.22 20.87
N ARG A 102 23.99 -23.95 19.94
CA ARG A 102 24.82 -25.09 20.28
C ARG A 102 26.20 -24.56 20.66
N ARG A 103 26.43 -24.35 21.95
CA ARG A 103 27.79 -24.20 22.49
C ARG A 103 27.92 -24.82 23.90
N VAL A 104 28.42 -26.06 23.90
CA VAL A 104 29.41 -26.71 24.80
C VAL A 104 29.10 -26.80 26.32
N PRO A 105 29.69 -27.72 27.11
CA PRO A 105 30.98 -28.43 26.99
C PRO A 105 30.97 -29.70 26.14
#